data_AF-A0A6S6RTN1-F1
#
_entry.id   AF-A0A6S6RTN1-F1
#
_cell.length_a   1.000
_cell.length_b   1.000
_cell.length_c   1.000
_cell.angle_alpha   90.00
_cell.angle_beta   90.00
_cell.angle_gamma   90.00
#
_symmetry.space_group_name_H-M   'P 1'
#
loop_
_entity.id
_entity.type
_entity.pdbx_description
1 polymer ?
#
loop_
_entity_poly.entity_id
_entity_poly.type
_entity_poly.pdbx_seq_one_letter_code
_entity_poly.pdbx_strand_id
1 'polypeptide(L)' 'MSAAYKQETDAQNNLAVLYATGKGIKKNIFRAIMWFATAAKLNNTVAKENLTRLQTSLVVKPTDLKLSKKYD' A
#
# COMPACT_ATOMS: atom_id res chain seq x y z
N MET A 1 6.20 22.57 -4.56
CA MET A 1 5.75 21.67 -3.46
C MET A 1 6.63 21.94 -2.25
N SER A 2 6.08 22.47 -1.16
CA SER A 2 6.86 22.83 0.04
C SER A 2 7.34 21.59 0.79
N ALA A 3 8.49 21.68 1.50
CA ALA A 3 9.03 20.56 2.29
C ALA A 3 8.04 19.97 3.30
N ALA A 4 7.12 20.78 3.83
CA ALA A 4 6.05 20.36 4.74
C ALA A 4 5.12 19.30 4.12
N TYR A 5 4.73 19.46 2.84
CA TYR A 5 3.87 18.49 2.15
C TYR A 5 4.59 17.15 1.90
N LYS A 6 5.90 17.19 1.69
CA LYS A 6 6.69 15.96 1.53
C LYS A 6 6.71 15.15 2.83
N GLN A 7 6.96 15.81 3.96
CA GLN A 7 6.94 15.15 5.26
C GLN A 7 5.56 14.58 5.62
N GLU A 8 4.50 15.32 5.33
CA GLU A 8 3.13 14.84 5.59
C GLU A 8 2.80 13.60 4.76
N THR A 9 3.11 13.61 3.46
CA THR A 9 2.83 12.48 2.58
C THR A 9 3.68 11.26 2.89
N ASP A 10 4.92 11.44 3.34
CA ASP A 10 5.78 10.35 3.82
C ASP A 10 5.21 9.71 5.09
N ALA A 11 4.67 10.51 6.02
CA ALA A 11 3.99 10.01 7.20
C ALA A 11 2.72 9.21 6.84
N GLN A 12 1.91 9.71 5.90
CA GLN A 12 0.75 8.99 5.37
C GLN A 12 1.14 7.67 4.70
N ASN A 13 2.22 7.66 3.90
CA ASN A 13 2.78 6.45 3.31
C ASN A 13 3.20 5.43 4.38
N ASN A 14 3.91 5.88 5.42
CA ASN A 14 4.35 4.99 6.49
C ASN A 14 3.16 4.39 7.26
N LEU A 15 2.14 5.19 7.57
CA LEU A 15 0.92 4.70 8.20
C LEU A 15 0.20 3.66 7.32
N ALA A 16 0.15 3.91 6.01
CA ALA A 16 -0.41 2.95 5.06
C ALA A 16 0.35 1.62 5.06
N VAL A 17 1.68 1.64 5.15
CA VAL A 17 2.52 0.43 5.28
C VAL A 17 2.20 -0.33 6.58
N LEU A 18 2.03 0.38 7.70
CA LEU A 18 1.65 -0.27 8.97
C LEU A 18 0.29 -0.97 8.86
N TYR A 19 -0.69 -0.32 8.21
CA TYR A 19 -2.00 -0.94 7.98
C TYR A 19 -1.93 -2.12 7.00
N ALA A 20 -1.09 -2.04 5.96
CA ALA A 20 -0.93 -3.10 4.97
C ALA A 20 -0.26 -4.35 5.56
N THR A 21 0.73 -4.15 6.43
CA THR A 21 1.53 -5.23 7.04
C THR A 21 0.92 -5.74 8.35
N GLY A 22 0.18 -4.91 9.07
CA GLY A 22 -0.28 -5.21 10.43
C GLY A 22 0.84 -5.10 11.48
N LYS A 23 1.89 -4.32 11.22
CA LYS A 23 3.01 -4.16 12.16
C LYS A 23 2.61 -3.23 13.29
N GLY A 24 2.43 -3.77 14.50
CA GLY A 24 2.06 -3.00 15.68
C GLY A 24 0.61 -2.49 15.70
N ILE A 25 -0.16 -2.71 14.62
CA ILE A 25 -1.59 -2.39 14.53
C ILE A 25 -2.33 -3.52 13.81
N LYS A 26 -3.66 -3.57 13.98
CA LYS A 26 -4.49 -4.53 13.24
C LYS A 26 -4.39 -4.26 11.73
N LYS A 27 -3.99 -5.29 10.98
CA LYS A 27 -3.93 -5.23 9.51
C LYS A 27 -5.27 -4.79 8.93
N ASN A 28 -5.26 -3.76 8.09
CA ASN A 28 -6.44 -3.24 7.42
C ASN A 28 -6.06 -2.73 6.03
N ILE A 29 -6.28 -3.57 5.02
CA ILE A 29 -5.94 -3.27 3.63
C ILE A 29 -6.72 -2.07 3.09
N PHE A 30 -7.99 -1.91 3.45
CA PHE A 30 -8.80 -0.77 3.01
C PHE A 30 -8.21 0.56 3.51
N ARG A 31 -7.83 0.62 4.80
CA ARG A 31 -7.16 1.81 5.35
C ARG A 31 -5.81 2.06 4.70
N ALA A 32 -5.03 1.01 4.43
CA ALA A 32 -3.77 1.15 3.70
C ALA A 32 -3.97 1.79 2.32
N ILE A 33 -4.94 1.29 1.54
CA ILE A 33 -5.28 1.84 0.22
C ILE A 33 -5.68 3.31 0.33
N MET A 34 -6.53 3.67 1.29
CA MET A 34 -6.95 5.07 1.47
C MET A 34 -5.76 5.99 1.74
N TRP A 35 -4.88 5.63 2.68
CA TRP A 35 -3.72 6.45 3.02
C TRP A 35 -2.70 6.55 1.88
N PHE A 36 -2.42 5.45 1.18
CA PHE A 36 -1.56 5.51 -0.01
C PHE A 36 -2.18 6.37 -1.12
N ALA A 37 -3.49 6.29 -1.35
CA ALA A 37 -4.18 7.09 -2.35
C ALA A 37 -4.14 8.59 -2.01
N THR A 38 -4.31 8.97 -0.74
CA THR A 38 -4.20 10.37 -0.30
C THR A 38 -2.79 10.90 -0.53
N ALA A 39 -1.76 10.16 -0.13
CA ALA A 39 -0.36 10.57 -0.35
C ALA A 39 -0.02 10.64 -1.85
N ALA A 40 -0.51 9.69 -2.66
CA ALA A 40 -0.30 9.70 -4.11
C ALA A 40 -0.97 10.90 -4.80
N LYS A 41 -2.15 11.34 -4.35
CA LYS A 41 -2.82 12.56 -4.85
C LYS A 41 -2.00 13.82 -4.58
N LEU A 42 -1.20 13.81 -3.53
CA LEU A 42 -0.26 14.87 -3.16
C LEU A 42 1.14 14.66 -3.79
N ASN A 43 1.21 14.02 -4.96
CA ASN A 43 2.44 13.77 -5.72
C ASN A 43 3.52 12.94 -5.00
N ASN A 44 3.16 12.15 -3.97
CA ASN A 44 4.08 11.20 -3.38
C ASN A 44 4.19 9.94 -4.26
N THR A 45 5.27 9.84 -5.02
CA THR A 45 5.52 8.72 -5.94
C THR A 45 5.69 7.39 -5.23
N VAL A 46 6.32 7.38 -4.04
CA VAL A 46 6.50 6.17 -3.22
C VAL A 46 5.15 5.61 -2.78
N ALA A 47 4.23 6.48 -2.34
CA ALA A 47 2.88 6.07 -1.99
C ALA A 47 2.12 5.49 -3.19
N LYS A 48 2.29 6.09 -4.38
CA LYS A 48 1.69 5.58 -5.63
C LYS A 48 2.21 4.19 -5.98
N GLU A 49 3.51 3.96 -5.92
CA GLU A 49 4.13 2.65 -6.16
C GLU A 49 3.65 1.60 -5.15
N ASN A 50 3.60 1.96 -3.87
CA ASN A 50 3.10 1.09 -2.81
C ASN A 50 1.62 0.75 -3.00
N LEU A 51 0.80 1.71 -3.42
CA LEU A 51 -0.61 1.48 -3.78
C LEU A 51 -0.72 0.47 -4.92
N THR A 52 0.02 0.67 -6.01
CA THR A 52 0.01 -0.24 -7.16
C THR A 52 0.43 -1.64 -6.75
N ARG A 53 1.54 -1.79 -6.01
CA ARG A 53 2.00 -3.11 -5.53
C ARG A 53 0.96 -3.79 -4.65
N LEU A 54 0.32 -3.03 -3.75
CA LEU A 54 -0.73 -3.56 -2.88
C LEU A 54 -1.94 -4.03 -3.69
N GLN A 55 -2.41 -3.24 -4.66
CA GLN A 55 -3.52 -3.59 -5.53
C GLN A 55 -3.21 -4.81 -6.40
N THR A 56 -2.02 -4.87 -7.00
CA THR A 56 -1.57 -6.04 -7.77
C THR A 56 -1.56 -7.29 -6.89
N SER A 57 -1.08 -7.21 -5.65
CA SER A 57 -1.11 -8.33 -4.71
C SER A 57 -2.54 -8.73 -4.27
N LEU A 58 -3.53 -7.85 -4.37
CA LEU A 58 -4.93 -8.16 -4.07
C LEU A 58 -5.66 -8.79 -5.25
N VAL A 59 -5.24 -8.45 -6.47
CA VAL A 59 -5.71 -9.09 -7.71
C VAL A 59 -5.06 -10.46 -7.88
N VAL A 60 -3.78 -10.58 -7.52
CA VAL A 60 -3.00 -11.82 -7.51
C VAL A 60 -2.92 -12.32 -6.07
N LYS A 61 -4.06 -12.73 -5.48
CA LYS A 61 -4.02 -13.23 -4.11
C LYS A 61 -3.15 -14.49 -4.07
N PRO A 62 -2.44 -14.76 -2.96
CA PRO A 62 -1.69 -16.00 -2.82
C PRO A 62 -2.53 -17.28 -3.03
N THR A 63 -3.85 -17.19 -2.85
CA THR A 63 -4.80 -18.25 -3.23
C THR A 63 -4.79 -18.54 -4.73
N ASP A 64 -4.66 -17.51 -5.56
CA ASP A 64 -4.63 -17.63 -7.02
C ASP A 64 -3.27 -18.19 -7.49
N LEU A 65 -2.19 -17.83 -6.79
CA LEU A 65 -0.83 -18.36 -7.02
C LEU A 65 -0.61 -19.81 -6.54
N LYS A 66 -1.39 -20.29 -5.56
CA LYS A 66 -1.31 -21.68 -5.10
C LYS A 66 -1.95 -22.67 -6.08
N LEU A 67 -2.90 -22.21 -6.89
CA LEU A 67 -3.51 -23.00 -7.97
C LEU A 67 -2.57 -23.14 -9.17
N SER A 68 -1.74 -22.13 -9.46
CA SER A 68 -0.85 -22.16 -10.63
C SER A 68 0.38 -23.08 -10.46
N LYS A 69 0.74 -23.47 -9.24
CA LYS A 69 1.92 -24.32 -8.94
C LYS A 69 1.59 -25.80 -8.69
N LYS A 70 0.33 -26.23 -8.88
CA LYS A 70 -0.11 -27.62 -8.68
C LYS A 70 -0.31 -28.40 -9.99
N TYR A 71 0.09 -27.82 -11.12
CA TYR A 71 -0.09 -28.41 -12.46
C TYR A 71 1.21 -28.50 -13.27
N ASP A 72 2.36 -28.55 -12.59
CA ASP A 72 3.64 -28.97 -13.19
C ASP A 72 3.99 -30.39 -12.72
#